data_AF-A0A4R1BXT5-F1
#
_entry.id   AF-A0A4R1BXT5-F1
#
_cell.length_a   1.000
_cell.length_b   1.000
_cell.length_c   1.000
_cell.angle_alpha   90.00
_cell.angle_beta   90.00
_cell.angle_gamma   90.00
#
_symmetry.space_group_name_H-M   'P 1'
#
loop_
_entity.id
_entity.type
_entity.pdbx_description
1 polymer ?
#
loop_
_entity_poly.entity_id
_entity_poly.type
_entity_poly.pdbx_seq_one_letter_code
_entity_poly.pdbx_strand_id
1 'polypeptide(L)'
;MADIETAEATVAEEQKPLLRVVSPNATPEEIAVITAIFAAMGSGGAAPVKKRPSDWASPARRVRRTLPSGFGGWKASALPR
;
A
#
# COMPACT_ATOMS: atom_id res chain seq x y z
N MET A 1 -33.18 31.42 6.99
CA MET A 1 -31.75 31.77 7.12
C MET A 1 -31.27 31.26 8.47
N ALA A 2 -31.26 29.94 8.65
CA ALA A 2 -30.93 29.30 9.92
C ALA A 2 -30.57 27.83 9.69
N ASP A 3 -29.47 27.54 8.96
CA ASP A 3 -29.03 26.16 8.69
C ASP A 3 -27.50 25.98 8.57
N ILE A 4 -26.69 27.00 8.91
CA ILE A 4 -25.22 26.95 8.67
C ILE A 4 -24.45 26.43 9.90
N GLU A 5 -25.04 26.43 11.08
CA GLU A 5 -24.34 26.08 12.33
C GLU A 5 -24.20 24.57 12.55
N THR A 6 -25.08 23.76 11.96
CA THR A 6 -25.10 22.29 12.17
C THR A 6 -24.01 21.54 11.39
N ALA A 7 -23.46 22.12 10.31
CA ALA A 7 -22.48 21.44 9.46
C ALA A 7 -21.05 21.46 10.00
N GLU A 8 -20.72 22.36 10.93
CA GLU A 8 -19.35 22.50 11.46
C GLU A 8 -19.05 21.48 12.58
N ALA A 9 -20.09 21.03 13.31
CA ALA A 9 -19.95 20.08 14.40
C ALA A 9 -19.55 18.67 13.94
N THR A 10 -19.95 18.23 12.73
CA THR A 10 -19.62 16.90 12.22
C THR A 10 -18.19 16.77 11.72
N VAL A 11 -17.57 17.86 11.26
CA VAL A 11 -16.17 17.87 10.78
C VAL A 11 -15.19 17.85 11.96
N ALA A 12 -15.55 18.47 13.09
CA ALA A 12 -14.72 18.48 14.30
C ALA A 12 -14.65 17.11 14.99
N GLU A 13 -15.72 16.30 14.92
CA GLU A 13 -15.68 14.91 15.41
C GLU A 13 -14.79 14.01 14.55
N GLU A 14 -14.76 14.21 13.23
CA GLU A 14 -13.91 13.47 12.28
C GLU A 14 -12.41 13.73 12.47
N GLN A 15 -12.02 14.86 13.05
CA GLN A 15 -10.61 15.24 13.21
C GLN A 15 -9.96 14.73 14.49
N LYS A 16 -10.69 14.01 15.35
CA LYS A 16 -10.12 13.53 16.61
C LYS A 16 -9.18 12.33 16.34
N PRO A 17 -7.92 12.37 16.79
CA PRO A 17 -6.99 11.29 16.54
C PRO A 17 -7.46 10.01 17.25
N LEU A 18 -7.43 8.89 16.52
CA LEU A 18 -7.82 7.56 17.02
C LEU A 18 -6.95 7.08 18.18
N LEU A 19 -5.69 7.54 18.23
CA LEU A 19 -4.72 7.20 19.26
C LEU A 19 -4.21 8.47 19.93
N ARG A 20 -4.04 8.42 21.25
CA ARG A 20 -3.48 9.51 22.05
C ARG A 20 -2.15 9.09 22.66
N VAL A 21 -1.13 9.91 22.46
CA VAL A 21 0.16 9.75 23.16
C VAL A 21 -0.01 10.25 24.60
N VAL A 22 0.22 9.38 25.57
CA VAL A 22 0.09 9.70 27.00
C VAL A 22 1.44 10.12 27.60
N SER A 23 2.54 9.53 27.12
CA SER A 23 3.91 9.79 27.57
C SER A 23 4.81 10.19 26.38
N PRO A 24 5.46 11.37 26.41
CA PRO A 24 6.34 11.80 25.32
C PRO A 24 7.69 11.05 25.26
N ASN A 25 8.17 10.53 26.39
CA ASN A 25 9.51 9.94 26.54
C ASN A 25 9.44 8.43 26.76
N ALA A 26 8.90 7.69 25.79
CA ALA A 26 8.94 6.23 25.83
C ALA A 26 10.37 5.73 25.60
N THR A 27 10.78 4.66 26.28
CA THR A 27 12.10 4.07 26.05
C THR A 27 12.15 3.33 24.70
N PRO A 28 13.34 3.10 24.12
CA PRO A 28 13.46 2.34 22.88
C PRO A 28 12.83 0.94 22.97
N GLU A 29 12.92 0.29 24.12
CA GLU A 29 12.34 -1.03 24.38
C GLU A 29 10.81 -0.97 24.34
N GLU A 30 10.20 0.05 24.93
CA GLU A 30 8.75 0.23 24.93
C GLU A 30 8.23 0.47 23.51
N ILE A 31 8.93 1.29 22.71
CA ILE A 31 8.59 1.52 21.30
C ILE A 31 8.67 0.21 20.51
N ALA A 32 9.69 -0.61 20.78
CA ALA A 32 9.85 -1.91 20.13
C ALA A 32 8.69 -2.86 20.46
N VAL A 33 8.24 -2.91 21.72
CA VAL A 33 7.10 -3.74 22.15
C VAL A 33 5.82 -3.29 21.45
N ILE A 34 5.53 -1.99 21.41
CA ILE A 34 4.33 -1.47 20.74
C ILE A 34 4.35 -1.81 19.25
N THR A 35 5.49 -1.62 18.58
CA THR A 35 5.65 -1.95 17.15
C THR A 35 5.47 -3.44 16.89
N ALA A 36 6.03 -4.31 17.74
CA ALA A 36 5.90 -5.75 17.62
C ALA A 36 4.44 -6.21 17.74
N ILE A 37 3.67 -5.62 18.66
CA ILE A 37 2.24 -5.92 18.82
C ILE A 37 1.46 -5.50 17.56
N PHE A 38 1.69 -4.29 17.04
CA PHE A 38 1.03 -3.83 15.80
C PHE A 38 1.38 -4.70 14.59
N ALA A 39 2.65 -5.10 14.47
CA ALA A 39 3.08 -6.01 13.41
C ALA A 39 2.42 -7.40 13.55
N ALA A 40 2.30 -7.91 14.77
CA ALA A 40 1.63 -9.19 15.05
C ALA A 40 0.12 -9.15 14.75
N MET A 41 -0.55 -8.03 15.04
CA MET A 41 -1.96 -7.84 14.68
C MET A 41 -2.17 -7.81 13.16
N GLY A 42 -1.21 -7.27 12.40
CA GLY A 42 -1.24 -7.24 10.94
C GLY A 42 -0.70 -8.50 10.25
N SER A 43 0.02 -9.38 10.96
CA SER A 43 0.64 -10.57 10.39
C SER A 43 -0.28 -11.80 10.31
N GLY A 44 -1.49 -11.69 10.85
CA GLY A 44 -2.57 -12.68 10.68
C GLY A 44 -3.14 -12.67 9.25
N GLY A 45 -2.33 -13.00 8.24
CA GLY A 45 -2.69 -12.74 6.84
C GLY A 45 -2.13 -13.75 5.86
N ALA A 46 -2.69 -14.97 5.90
CA ALA A 46 -2.67 -16.02 4.88
C ALA A 46 -1.30 -16.54 4.39
N ALA A 47 -1.21 -17.86 4.20
CA ALA A 47 -0.15 -18.47 3.41
C ALA A 47 -0.02 -17.71 2.08
N PRO A 48 1.21 -17.43 1.61
CA PRO A 48 1.40 -16.65 0.39
C PRO A 48 0.63 -17.34 -0.73
N VAL A 49 -0.48 -16.72 -1.14
CA VAL A 49 -1.23 -17.17 -2.31
C VAL A 49 -0.23 -17.20 -3.45
N LYS A 50 -0.17 -18.29 -4.21
CA LYS A 50 0.66 -18.36 -5.41
C LYS A 50 0.25 -17.22 -6.33
N LYS A 51 0.98 -16.10 -6.25
CA LYS A 51 0.81 -14.96 -7.13
C LYS A 51 1.15 -15.46 -8.53
N ARG A 52 0.31 -15.09 -9.50
CA ARG A 52 0.65 -15.32 -10.90
C ARG A 52 2.04 -14.69 -11.13
N PRO A 53 3.00 -15.41 -11.74
CA PRO A 53 4.30 -14.83 -12.04
C PRO A 53 4.10 -13.53 -12.83
N SER A 54 4.84 -12.48 -12.50
CA SER A 54 4.75 -11.25 -13.27
C SER A 54 5.22 -11.51 -14.70
N ASP A 55 4.61 -10.86 -15.68
CA ASP A 55 5.07 -10.96 -17.07
C ASP A 55 6.47 -10.38 -17.29
N TRP A 56 6.97 -9.61 -16.30
CA TRP A 56 8.35 -9.17 -16.20
C TRP A 56 9.31 -10.33 -15.89
N ALA A 57 8.89 -11.30 -15.10
CA ALA A 57 9.67 -12.49 -14.74
C ALA A 57 9.57 -13.64 -15.77
N SER A 58 8.87 -13.42 -16.88
CA SER A 58 8.66 -14.47 -17.88
C SER A 58 9.98 -14.97 -18.50
N PRO A 59 10.28 -16.29 -18.46
CA PRO A 59 11.51 -16.85 -19.06
C PRO A 59 11.66 -16.54 -20.55
N ALA A 60 10.54 -16.31 -21.24
CA ALA A 60 10.47 -15.84 -22.62
C ALA A 60 11.31 -14.58 -22.90
N ARG A 61 11.58 -13.75 -21.88
CA ARG A 61 12.42 -12.55 -21.99
C ARG A 61 13.92 -12.82 -21.86
N ARG A 62 14.32 -14.02 -21.44
CA ARG A 62 15.75 -14.41 -21.38
C ARG A 62 16.33 -14.68 -22.77
N VAL A 63 15.48 -14.77 -23.79
CA VAL A 63 15.87 -14.98 -25.19
C VAL A 63 15.46 -13.78 -26.03
N ARG A 64 16.29 -13.42 -27.01
CA ARG A 64 15.98 -12.35 -27.95
C ARG A 64 14.79 -12.76 -28.81
N ARG A 65 13.80 -11.87 -28.92
CA ARG A 65 12.64 -12.04 -29.82
C ARG A 65 12.64 -11.01 -30.92
N THR A 66 12.11 -11.40 -32.08
CA THR A 66 11.89 -10.47 -33.19
C THR A 66 10.84 -9.44 -32.78
N LEU A 67 11.14 -8.18 -33.05
CA LEU A 67 10.28 -7.06 -32.70
C LEU A 67 9.47 -6.64 -33.92
N PRO A 68 8.13 -6.56 -33.84
CA PRO A 68 7.31 -6.19 -34.98
C PRO A 68 7.57 -4.74 -35.37
N SER A 69 7.77 -4.48 -36.66
CA SER A 69 7.67 -3.13 -37.23
C SER A 69 6.20 -2.77 -37.45
N GLY A 70 5.85 -1.50 -37.27
CA GLY A 70 4.49 -0.99 -37.49
C GLY A 70 3.85 -0.35 -36.26
N PHE A 71 2.58 0.03 -36.38
CA PHE A 71 1.84 0.76 -35.35
C PHE A 71 1.80 -0.03 -34.03
N GLY A 72 2.29 0.57 -32.94
CA GLY A 72 2.40 -0.08 -31.63
C GLY A 72 3.64 -0.98 -31.45
N GLY A 73 4.47 -1.18 -32.48
CA GLY A 73 5.67 -2.02 -32.40
C GLY A 73 6.68 -1.56 -31.34
N TRP A 74 6.87 -0.25 -31.19
CA TRP A 74 7.71 0.32 -30.14
C TRP A 74 7.17 0.07 -28.73
N LYS A 75 5.86 0.22 -28.50
CA LYS A 75 5.25 -0.06 -27.18
C LYS A 75 5.37 -1.55 -26.81
N ALA A 76 5.16 -2.43 -27.78
CA ALA A 76 5.30 -3.87 -27.60
C ALA A 76 6.75 -4.35 -27.34
N SER A 77 7.75 -3.47 -27.50
CA SER A 77 9.15 -3.80 -27.27
C SER A 77 9.57 -3.81 -25.81
N ALA A 78 8.98 -2.91 -25.01
CA ALA A 78 9.41 -2.66 -23.64
C ALA A 78 8.33 -3.01 -22.61
N LEU A 79 7.05 -3.03 -23.00
CA LEU A 79 5.97 -3.33 -22.07
C LEU A 79 5.50 -4.80 -22.14
N PRO A 80 5.06 -5.38 -21.00
CA PRO A 80 4.27 -6.60 -21.00
C PRO A 80 2.99 -6.47 -21.83
N ARG A 81 2.58 -7.56 -22.46
CA ARG A 81 1.27 -7.70 -23.09
C ARG A 81 0.32 -8.36 -22.12
#